data_AF-A0A1H6CXV3-F1
#
_entry.id   AF-A0A1H6CXV3-F1
#
_cell.length_a   1.000
_cell.length_b   1.000
_cell.length_c   1.000
_cell.angle_alpha   90.00
_cell.angle_beta   90.00
_cell.angle_gamma   90.00
#
_symmetry.space_group_name_H-M   'P 1'
#
loop_
_entity.id
_entity.type
_entity.pdbx_description
1 polymer ?
#
loop_
_entity_poly.entity_id
_entity_poly.type
_entity_poly.pdbx_seq_one_letter_code
_entity_poly.pdbx_strand_id
1 'polypeptide(L)'
;MDAERGGDVTPPPDDEGDESASRGTQLEVASYIEILSAELSEMAKAADLKSLAYFLEMARLEASIQVERHAMSMSMSMSMSES
;
A
#
# COMPACT_ATOMS: atom_id res chain seq x y z
N MET A 1 -36.00 10.59 43.46
CA MET A 1 -35.44 9.67 42.46
C MET A 1 -35.26 10.51 41.22
N ASP A 2 -34.11 11.17 41.12
CA ASP A 2 -33.75 12.08 40.04
C ASP A 2 -32.99 11.26 39.00
N ALA A 3 -33.66 10.94 37.90
CA ALA A 3 -33.08 10.28 36.75
C ALA A 3 -32.79 11.36 35.70
N GLU A 4 -31.57 11.88 35.69
CA GLU A 4 -31.06 12.73 34.63
C GLU A 4 -29.70 12.20 34.19
N ARG A 5 -29.46 12.31 32.88
CA ARG A 5 -28.20 12.09 32.17
C ARG A 5 -27.95 10.67 31.65
N GLY A 6 -28.87 10.22 30.78
CA GLY A 6 -28.46 9.47 29.60
C GLY A 6 -27.59 10.40 28.76
N GLY A 7 -26.27 10.27 28.90
CA GLY A 7 -25.33 10.92 27.99
C GLY A 7 -25.59 10.36 26.60
N ASP A 8 -26.07 11.23 25.71
CA ASP A 8 -25.99 11.05 24.27
C ASP A 8 -24.50 10.97 23.93
N VAL A 9 -23.93 9.76 24.05
CA VAL A 9 -22.66 9.43 23.43
C VAL A 9 -23.01 9.25 21.96
N THR A 10 -23.09 10.38 21.27
CA THR A 10 -22.86 10.38 19.83
C THR A 10 -21.50 9.69 19.65
N PRO A 11 -21.44 8.54 18.97
CA PRO A 11 -20.14 7.99 18.61
C PRO A 11 -19.40 9.11 17.85
N PRO A 12 -18.09 9.28 18.11
CA PRO A 12 -17.31 10.24 17.34
C PRO A 12 -17.57 9.96 15.85
N PRO A 13 -17.73 11.02 15.02
CA PRO A 13 -17.85 10.82 13.59
C PRO A 13 -16.70 9.92 13.16
N ASP A 14 -17.03 8.87 12.42
CA ASP A 14 -16.09 7.89 11.93
C ASP A 14 -14.82 8.61 11.49
N ASP A 15 -13.69 8.22 12.06
CA ASP A 15 -12.36 8.63 11.61
C ASP A 15 -12.20 8.07 10.20
N GLU A 16 -12.83 8.72 9.22
CA GLU A 16 -12.53 8.62 7.80
C GLU A 16 -11.14 9.24 7.59
N GLY A 17 -10.15 8.65 8.25
CA GLY A 17 -8.73 8.93 8.09
C GLY A 17 -8.35 8.54 6.68
N ASP A 18 -8.48 9.53 5.79
CA ASP A 18 -7.96 9.62 4.44
C ASP A 18 -7.41 8.30 3.84
N GLU A 19 -8.32 7.42 3.40
CA GLU A 19 -7.95 6.22 2.65
C GLU A 19 -7.08 6.55 1.43
N SER A 20 -7.19 7.77 0.89
CA SER A 20 -6.42 8.22 -0.26
C SER A 20 -4.95 8.49 0.10
N ALA A 21 -4.67 9.09 1.28
CA ALA A 21 -3.31 9.20 1.81
C ALA A 21 -2.71 7.83 2.13
N SER A 22 -3.49 6.91 2.71
CA SER A 22 -3.05 5.53 2.98
C SER A 22 -2.65 4.79 1.69
N ARG A 23 -3.44 4.95 0.61
CA ARG A 23 -3.12 4.37 -0.72
C ARG A 23 -1.89 5.01 -1.35
N GLY A 24 -1.69 6.32 -1.19
CA GLY A 24 -0.47 7.02 -1.64
C GLY A 24 0.78 6.46 -0.96
N THR A 25 0.73 6.29 0.36
CA THR A 25 1.83 5.67 1.13
C THR A 25 2.07 4.21 0.73
N GLN A 26 1.02 3.43 0.45
CA GLN A 26 1.17 2.04 0.00
C GLN A 26 1.87 1.94 -1.37
N LEU A 27 1.53 2.81 -2.31
CA LEU A 27 2.18 2.87 -3.62
C LEU A 27 3.66 3.24 -3.48
N GLU A 28 3.98 4.27 -2.70
CA GLU A 28 5.36 4.70 -2.45
C GLU A 28 6.20 3.58 -1.83
N VAL A 29 5.64 2.89 -0.82
CA VAL A 29 6.30 1.75 -0.17
C VAL A 29 6.50 0.59 -1.15
N ALA A 30 5.50 0.27 -1.97
CA ALA A 30 5.62 -0.79 -2.98
C ALA A 30 6.71 -0.46 -4.01
N SER A 31 6.73 0.76 -4.54
CA SER A 31 7.78 1.20 -5.47
C SER A 31 9.17 1.18 -4.84
N TYR A 32 9.28 1.59 -3.57
CA TYR A 32 10.55 1.52 -2.85
C TYR A 32 11.06 0.08 -2.68
N ILE A 33 10.16 -0.85 -2.31
CA ILE A 33 10.50 -2.28 -2.18
C ILE A 33 10.91 -2.88 -3.52
N GLU A 34 10.24 -2.51 -4.62
CA GLU A 34 10.56 -2.98 -5.96
C GLU A 34 12.00 -2.62 -6.34
N ILE A 35 12.37 -1.34 -6.20
CA ILE A 35 13.71 -0.85 -6.53
C ILE A 35 14.76 -1.52 -5.65
N LEU A 36 14.54 -1.53 -4.33
CA LEU A 36 15.49 -2.10 -3.37
C LEU A 36 15.70 -3.60 -3.61
N SER A 37 14.61 -4.34 -3.89
CA SER A 37 14.70 -5.78 -4.16
C SER A 37 15.46 -6.08 -5.45
N ALA A 38 15.37 -5.22 -6.46
CA ALA A 38 16.17 -5.34 -7.68
C ALA A 38 17.67 -5.19 -7.41
N GLU A 39 18.07 -4.15 -6.66
CA GLU A 39 19.46 -3.90 -6.29
C GLU A 39 20.06 -5.04 -5.45
N LEU A 40 19.30 -5.50 -4.45
CA LEU A 40 19.69 -6.62 -3.60
C LEU A 40 19.82 -7.92 -4.41
N SER A 41 18.93 -8.16 -5.38
CA SER A 41 18.95 -9.35 -6.25
C SER A 41 20.25 -9.42 -7.06
N GLU A 42 20.69 -8.30 -7.63
CA GLU A 42 21.97 -8.21 -8.34
C GLU A 42 23.18 -8.47 -7.42
N MET A 43 23.18 -7.91 -6.21
CA MET A 43 24.22 -8.19 -5.23
C MET A 43 24.23 -9.67 -4.79
N ALA A 44 23.07 -10.29 -4.61
CA ALA A 44 22.95 -11.70 -4.27
C ALA A 44 23.45 -12.61 -5.40
N LYS A 45 23.15 -12.27 -6.67
CA LYS A 45 23.69 -12.97 -7.84
C LYS A 45 25.21 -12.88 -7.90
N ALA A 46 25.77 -11.68 -7.67
CA ALA A 46 27.21 -11.46 -7.66
C ALA A 46 27.94 -12.26 -6.56
N ALA A 47 27.25 -12.53 -5.44
CA ALA A 47 27.75 -13.32 -4.32
C ALA A 47 27.45 -14.83 -4.40
N ASP A 48 26.89 -15.32 -5.52
CA ASP A 48 26.44 -16.72 -5.72
C ASP A 48 25.38 -17.21 -4.71
N LEU A 49 24.63 -16.28 -4.11
CA LEU A 49 23.55 -16.56 -3.15
C LEU A 49 22.23 -16.84 -3.90
N LYS A 50 22.19 -17.93 -4.66
CA LYS A 50 21.10 -18.24 -5.62
C LYS A 50 19.69 -18.23 -5.02
N SER A 51 19.51 -18.84 -3.85
CA SER A 51 18.20 -18.85 -3.18
C SER A 51 17.77 -17.46 -2.74
N LEU A 52 18.71 -16.63 -2.26
CA LEU A 52 18.42 -15.26 -1.86
C LEU A 52 18.05 -14.41 -3.07
N ALA A 53 18.81 -14.51 -4.17
CA ALA A 53 18.49 -13.82 -5.42
C ALA A 53 17.09 -14.19 -5.93
N TYR A 54 16.71 -15.46 -5.85
CA TYR A 54 15.36 -15.90 -6.20
C TYR A 54 14.29 -15.26 -5.31
N PHE A 55 14.45 -15.27 -3.99
CA PHE A 55 13.48 -14.64 -3.08
C PHE A 55 13.33 -13.13 -3.33
N LEU A 56 14.44 -12.45 -3.62
CA LEU A 56 14.43 -11.02 -3.91
C LEU A 56 13.72 -10.72 -5.25
N GLU A 57 13.90 -11.57 -6.26
CA GLU A 57 13.16 -11.45 -7.51
C GLU A 57 11.65 -11.67 -7.31
N MET A 58 11.27 -12.64 -6.47
CA MET A 58 9.87 -12.86 -6.13
C MET A 58 9.27 -11.68 -5.35
N ALA A 59 10.02 -11.11 -4.40
CA ALA A 59 9.59 -9.92 -3.66
C ALA A 59 9.41 -8.70 -4.59
N ARG A 60 10.34 -8.53 -5.54
CA ARG A 60 10.25 -7.48 -6.58
C ARG A 60 8.98 -7.64 -7.43
N LEU A 61 8.68 -8.86 -7.88
CA LEU A 61 7.48 -9.14 -8.69
C LEU A 61 6.20 -8.81 -7.92
N GLU A 62 6.10 -9.21 -6.66
CA GLU A 62 4.92 -8.90 -5.83
C GLU A 62 4.73 -7.38 -5.66
N ALA A 63 5.82 -6.65 -5.41
CA ALA A 63 5.80 -5.20 -5.29
C ALA A 63 5.35 -4.52 -6.60
N SER A 64 5.87 -4.99 -7.74
CA SER A 64 5.51 -4.49 -9.08
C SER A 64 4.01 -4.69 -9.38
N ILE A 65 3.46 -5.86 -9.03
CA ILE A 65 2.02 -6.16 -9.16
C ILE A 65 1.18 -5.18 -8.33
N GLN A 66 1.64 -4.84 -7.13
CA GLN A 66 0.92 -3.88 -6.28
C GLN A 66 0.97 -2.46 -6.87
N VAL A 67 2.13 -2.02 -7.38
CA VAL A 67 2.26 -0.74 -8.09
C VAL A 67 1.29 -0.65 -9.28
N GLU A 68 1.25 -1.70 -10.12
CA GLU A 68 0.34 -1.76 -11.27
C GLU A 68 -1.13 -1.72 -10.87
N ARG A 69 -1.52 -2.47 -9.83
CA ARG A 69 -2.90 -2.48 -9.30
C ARG A 69 -3.35 -1.12 -8.81
N HIS A 70 -2.49 -0.41 -8.09
CA HIS A 70 -2.79 0.94 -7.62
C HIS A 70 -2.91 1.93 -8.79
N ALA A 71 -2.04 1.83 -9.81
CA ALA A 71 -2.13 2.67 -11.01
C ALA A 71 -3.46 2.44 -11.78
N MET A 72 -3.88 1.18 -11.93
CA MET A 72 -5.16 0.83 -12.57
C MET A 72 -6.37 1.31 -11.75
N SER A 73 -6.32 1.20 -10.42
CA SER A 73 -7.38 1.72 -9.56
C SER A 73 -7.53 3.24 -9.69
N MET A 74 -6.42 3.96 -9.84
CA MET A 74 -6.44 5.42 -9.94
C MET A 74 -6.99 5.89 -11.30
N SER A 75 -6.61 5.24 -12.40
CA SER A 75 -7.13 5.56 -13.74
C SER A 75 -8.64 5.34 -13.84
N MET A 76 -9.16 4.27 -13.25
CA MET A 76 -10.58 3.94 -13.24
C MET A 76 -11.41 4.94 -12.41
N SER A 77 -10.83 5.48 -11.32
CA SER A 77 -11.48 6.53 -10.52
C SER A 77 -11.57 7.88 -11.25
N MET A 78 -10.54 8.25 -12.03
CA MET A 78 -10.55 9.49 -12.82
C MET A 78 -11.62 9.46 -13.91
N SER A 79 -11.76 8.34 -14.63
CA SER A 79 -12.77 8.23 -15.71
C SER A 79 -14.23 8.29 -15.21
N MET A 80 -14.53 7.93 -13.96
CA MET A 80 -15.88 8.09 -13.39
C MET A 80 -16.17 9.50 -12.86
N SER A 81 -15.12 10.31 -12.66
CA SER A 81 -15.25 11.68 -12.13
C SER A 81 -15.56 12.71 -13.23
N GLU A 82 -15.41 12.33 -14.50
CA GLU A 82 -15.62 13.20 -15.67
C GLU A 82 -16.99 13.00 -16.37
N SER A 83 -17.90 12.20 -15.79
CA SER A 83 -19.23 11.86 -16.36
C SER A 83 -20.40 12.58 -15.69
#